data_AF-A0A960R111-F1
#
_entry.id   AF-A0A960R111-F1
#
_cell.length_a   1.000
_cell.length_b   1.000
_cell.length_c   1.000
_cell.angle_alpha   90.00
_cell.angle_beta   90.00
_cell.angle_gamma   90.00
#
_symmetry.space_group_name_H-M   'P 1'
#
loop_
_entity.id
_entity.type
_entity.pdbx_description
1 polymer ?
#
loop_
_entity_poly.entity_id
_entity_poly.type
_entity_poly.pdbx_seq_one_letter_code
_entity_poly.pdbx_strand_id
1 'polypeptide(L)'
;MEIKILYKQGKSIRQIARETGLSKNTVKKYLRRNNPPKYKKRDKKPSKLEEYKEYLEERVNGAHPHTLPATVLLKEIQEQGYQGQITILRVFLRKIQTPKGEKIIRYETAPGEQMQVDWWEVRKGQDPTVRICSHSGIQPESVPRIYQQYE
;
A
#
# COMPACT_ATOMS: atom_id res chain seq x y z
N MET A 1 4.92 -12.45 -35.61
CA MET A 1 4.58 -11.61 -36.79
C MET A 1 3.78 -12.44 -37.80
N GLU A 2 2.69 -13.08 -37.37
CA GLU A 2 2.01 -14.12 -38.16
C GLU A 2 1.08 -13.53 -39.23
N ILE A 3 0.41 -12.42 -38.92
CA ILE A 3 -0.54 -11.72 -39.80
C ILE A 3 0.07 -11.34 -41.17
N LYS A 4 1.31 -10.83 -41.19
CA LYS A 4 1.98 -10.42 -42.44
C LYS A 4 2.39 -11.60 -43.30
N ILE A 5 2.77 -12.72 -42.68
CA ILE A 5 3.17 -13.95 -43.36
C ILE A 5 1.93 -14.57 -44.03
N LEU A 6 0.83 -14.71 -43.27
CA LEU A 6 -0.44 -15.24 -43.77
C LEU A 6 -1.03 -14.37 -44.91
N TYR A 7 -0.85 -13.05 -44.85
CA TYR A 7 -1.26 -12.15 -45.92
C TYR A 7 -0.39 -12.29 -47.18
N LYS A 8 0.94 -12.44 -47.02
CA LYS A 8 1.85 -12.73 -48.16
C LYS A 8 1.55 -14.07 -48.83
N GLN A 9 1.03 -15.04 -48.09
CA GLN A 9 0.54 -16.32 -48.61
C GLN A 9 -0.80 -16.22 -49.35
N GLY A 10 -1.37 -15.01 -49.51
CA GLY A 10 -2.61 -14.78 -50.27
C GLY A 10 -3.90 -15.00 -49.47
N LYS A 11 -3.83 -15.26 -48.16
CA LYS A 11 -5.04 -15.47 -47.34
C LYS A 11 -5.84 -14.18 -47.18
N SER A 12 -7.17 -14.30 -47.25
CA SER A 12 -8.06 -13.16 -47.06
C SER A 12 -8.03 -12.65 -45.62
N ILE A 13 -8.33 -11.36 -45.42
CA ILE A 13 -8.43 -10.75 -44.08
C ILE A 13 -9.42 -11.50 -43.17
N ARG A 14 -10.50 -12.07 -43.73
CA ARG A 14 -11.48 -12.86 -42.97
C ARG A 14 -10.89 -14.18 -42.48
N GLN A 15 -10.10 -14.84 -43.32
CA GLN A 15 -9.44 -16.09 -42.98
C GLN A 15 -8.35 -15.86 -41.93
N ILE A 16 -7.53 -14.82 -42.11
CA ILE A 16 -6.51 -14.43 -41.12
C ILE A 16 -7.14 -14.13 -39.76
N ALA A 17 -8.28 -13.44 -39.73
CA ALA A 17 -9.01 -13.15 -38.48
C ALA A 17 -9.52 -14.42 -37.78
N ARG A 18 -9.97 -15.44 -38.54
CA ARG A 18 -10.39 -16.73 -37.98
C ARG A 18 -9.21 -17.54 -37.44
N GLU A 19 -8.11 -17.60 -38.19
CA GLU A 19 -6.92 -18.37 -37.80
C GLU A 19 -6.18 -17.73 -36.61
N THR A 20 -6.10 -16.40 -36.55
CA THR A 20 -5.39 -15.68 -35.47
C THR A 20 -6.27 -15.33 -34.28
N GLY A 21 -7.59 -15.53 -34.37
CA GLY A 21 -8.56 -15.11 -33.33
C GLY A 21 -8.68 -13.59 -33.13
N LEU A 22 -8.08 -12.79 -34.03
CA LEU A 22 -8.06 -11.33 -33.93
C LEU A 22 -9.20 -10.69 -34.72
N SER A 23 -9.70 -9.55 -34.24
CA SER A 23 -10.72 -8.80 -34.98
C SER A 23 -10.20 -8.37 -36.37
N LYS A 24 -11.10 -8.30 -37.37
CA LYS A 24 -10.76 -7.82 -38.72
C LYS A 24 -10.13 -6.42 -38.70
N ASN A 25 -10.53 -5.57 -37.75
CA ASN A 25 -9.99 -4.23 -37.55
C ASN A 25 -8.54 -4.27 -37.05
N THR A 26 -8.24 -5.20 -36.15
CA THR A 26 -6.88 -5.48 -35.69
C THR A 26 -6.02 -5.96 -36.86
N VAL A 27 -6.48 -6.97 -37.61
CA VAL A 27 -5.76 -7.47 -38.79
C VAL A 27 -5.46 -6.35 -39.80
N LYS A 28 -6.46 -5.54 -40.17
CA LYS A 28 -6.26 -4.35 -41.04
C LYS A 28 -5.26 -3.35 -40.48
N LYS A 29 -5.35 -3.03 -39.18
CA LYS A 29 -4.43 -2.10 -38.48
C LYS A 29 -2.98 -2.59 -38.51
N TYR A 30 -2.76 -3.88 -38.34
CA TYR A 30 -1.42 -4.48 -38.34
C TYR A 30 -0.85 -4.71 -39.74
N LEU A 31 -1.70 -4.93 -40.75
CA LEU A 31 -1.26 -4.96 -42.16
C LEU A 31 -0.83 -3.56 -42.65
N ARG A 32 -1.52 -2.49 -42.21
CA ARG A 32 -1.16 -1.11 -42.54
C ARG A 32 0.09 -0.60 -41.82
N ARG A 33 0.47 -1.19 -40.68
CA ARG A 33 1.64 -0.77 -39.90
C ARG A 33 2.88 -1.55 -40.34
N ASN A 34 3.90 -0.83 -40.85
CA ASN A 34 5.18 -1.46 -41.19
C ASN A 34 5.98 -1.89 -39.94
N ASN A 35 5.89 -1.15 -38.85
CA ASN A 35 6.64 -1.43 -37.62
C ASN A 35 5.81 -2.13 -36.54
N PRO A 36 6.42 -3.02 -35.73
CA PRO A 36 5.76 -3.60 -34.57
C PRO A 36 5.31 -2.51 -33.59
N PRO A 37 4.20 -2.68 -32.87
CA PRO A 37 3.73 -1.70 -31.90
C PRO A 37 4.77 -1.57 -30.79
N LYS A 38 5.46 -0.42 -30.73
CA LYS A 38 6.25 -0.05 -29.57
C LYS A 38 5.29 0.42 -28.48
N TYR A 39 5.39 -0.18 -27.29
CA TYR A 39 4.68 0.31 -26.13
C TYR A 39 5.18 1.72 -25.81
N LYS A 40 4.33 2.72 -26.00
CA LYS A 40 4.63 4.08 -25.52
C LYS A 40 4.24 4.14 -24.06
N LYS A 41 5.19 4.51 -23.21
CA LYS A 41 4.90 4.83 -21.81
C LYS A 41 3.91 5.99 -21.82
N ARG A 42 2.78 5.83 -21.13
CA ARG A 42 1.76 6.88 -21.07
C ARG A 42 2.32 8.08 -20.32
N ASP A 43 2.15 9.27 -20.88
CA ASP A 43 2.53 10.50 -20.19
C ASP A 43 1.77 10.58 -18.86
N LYS A 44 2.51 10.84 -17.78
CA LYS A 44 1.91 11.05 -16.47
C LYS A 44 1.15 12.36 -16.54
N LYS A 45 -0.18 12.29 -16.44
CA LYS A 45 -1.00 13.49 -16.30
C LYS A 45 -0.60 14.20 -15.01
N PRO A 46 -0.50 15.54 -15.01
CA PRO A 46 -0.28 16.29 -13.79
C PRO A 46 -1.38 15.95 -12.79
N SER A 47 -0.99 15.69 -11.56
CA SER A 47 -1.93 15.41 -10.48
C SER A 47 -2.56 16.73 -10.03
N LYS A 48 -3.84 16.73 -9.63
CA LYS A 48 -4.48 17.93 -9.04
C LYS A 48 -3.75 18.46 -7.80
N LEU A 49 -2.83 17.67 -7.25
CA LEU A 49 -2.07 17.98 -6.04
C LEU A 49 -0.72 18.63 -6.37
N GLU A 50 -0.30 18.72 -7.65
CA GLU A 50 1.00 19.26 -8.08
C GLU A 50 1.28 20.64 -7.48
N GLU A 51 0.29 21.54 -7.54
CA GLU A 51 0.39 22.94 -7.10
C GLU A 51 0.52 23.10 -5.58
N TYR A 52 0.08 22.10 -4.81
CA TYR A 52 0.06 22.16 -3.35
C TYR A 52 1.19 21.36 -2.70
N LYS A 53 2.09 20.74 -3.48
CA LYS A 53 3.15 19.87 -2.96
C LYS A 53 4.14 20.63 -2.08
N GLU A 54 4.60 21.78 -2.54
CA GLU A 54 5.59 22.60 -1.83
C GLU A 54 5.06 23.02 -0.45
N TYR A 55 3.84 23.55 -0.41
CA TYR A 55 3.16 23.89 0.85
C TYR A 55 3.05 22.69 1.81
N LEU A 56 2.65 21.52 1.29
CA LEU A 56 2.50 20.31 2.10
C LEU A 56 3.84 19.80 2.64
N GLU A 57 4.93 19.91 1.87
CA GLU A 57 6.27 19.52 2.31
C GLU A 57 6.78 20.46 3.42
N GLU A 58 6.65 21.77 3.24
CA GLU A 58 7.01 22.76 4.27
C GLU A 58 6.20 22.55 5.56
N ARG A 59 4.89 22.34 5.42
CA ARG A 59 3.98 22.14 6.56
C ARG A 59 4.29 20.86 7.34
N VAL A 60 4.58 19.76 6.64
CA VAL A 60 4.97 18.48 7.26
C VAL A 60 6.32 18.61 7.96
N ASN A 61 7.29 19.29 7.33
CA ASN A 61 8.61 19.47 7.91
C ASN A 61 8.58 20.38 9.15
N GLY A 62 7.78 21.46 9.12
CA GLY A 62 7.62 22.37 10.26
C GLY A 62 6.86 21.78 11.45
N ALA A 63 6.08 20.71 11.23
CA ALA A 63 5.34 20.03 12.30
C ALA A 63 6.17 18.95 13.02
N HIS A 64 7.37 18.63 12.55
CA HIS A 64 8.25 17.67 13.23
C HIS A 64 8.54 18.13 14.67
N PRO A 65 8.40 17.24 15.68
CA PRO A 65 8.32 15.78 15.59
C PRO A 65 6.91 15.18 15.42
N HIS A 66 5.84 15.97 15.52
CA HIS A 66 4.46 15.47 15.50
C HIS A 66 3.96 15.23 14.06
N THR A 67 3.22 14.13 13.86
CA THR A 67 2.64 13.82 12.55
C THR A 67 1.29 14.49 12.40
N LEU A 68 1.16 15.44 11.48
CA LEU A 68 -0.13 16.05 11.16
C LEU A 68 -1.05 15.03 10.46
N PRO A 69 -2.30 14.87 10.92
CA PRO A 69 -3.25 13.98 10.26
C PRO A 69 -3.62 14.53 8.89
N ALA A 70 -3.71 13.63 7.90
CA ALA A 70 -4.06 13.98 6.52
C ALA A 70 -5.41 14.72 6.40
N THR A 71 -6.32 14.58 7.37
CA THR A 71 -7.59 15.31 7.41
C THR A 71 -7.43 16.80 7.68
N VAL A 72 -6.44 17.20 8.49
CA VAL A 72 -6.15 18.61 8.77
C VAL A 72 -5.52 19.25 7.54
N LEU A 73 -4.49 18.61 6.98
CA LEU A 73 -3.83 19.08 5.75
C LEU A 73 -4.82 19.18 4.57
N LEU A 74 -5.80 18.27 4.48
CA LEU A 74 -6.84 18.34 3.46
C LEU A 74 -7.72 19.59 3.61
N LYS A 75 -8.09 19.97 4.83
CA LYS A 75 -8.90 21.18 5.06
C LYS A 75 -8.12 22.43 4.68
N GLU A 76 -6.86 22.52 5.09
CA GLU A 76 -5.97 23.65 4.76
C GLU A 76 -5.85 23.84 3.24
N ILE A 77 -5.61 22.77 2.47
CA ILE A 77 -5.51 22.89 1.00
C ILE A 77 -6.87 23.11 0.33
N GLN A 78 -7.98 22.62 0.92
CA GLN A 78 -9.33 22.88 0.41
C GLN A 78 -9.69 24.36 0.52
N GLU A 79 -9.30 25.02 1.60
CA GLU A 79 -9.42 26.48 1.76
C GLU A 79 -8.59 27.24 0.72
N GLN A 80 -7.47 26.67 0.28
CA GLN A 80 -6.63 27.18 -0.83
C GLN A 80 -7.15 26.78 -2.23
N GLY A 81 -8.33 26.15 -2.34
CA GLY A 81 -8.97 25.83 -3.62
C GLY A 81 -8.76 24.39 -4.13
N TYR A 82 -8.22 23.48 -3.33
CA TYR A 82 -7.99 22.09 -3.74
C TYR A 82 -9.29 21.32 -3.98
N GLN A 83 -9.49 20.86 -5.21
CA GLN A 83 -10.67 20.07 -5.64
C GLN A 83 -10.44 18.55 -5.66
N GLY A 84 -9.34 18.07 -5.07
CA GLY A 84 -9.03 16.64 -5.04
C GLY A 84 -9.56 15.95 -3.78
N GLN A 85 -9.34 14.64 -3.71
CA GLN A 85 -9.76 13.81 -2.58
C GLN A 85 -8.60 13.42 -1.67
N ILE A 86 -8.93 13.08 -0.43
CA ILE A 86 -7.98 12.66 0.61
C ILE A 86 -7.07 11.49 0.19
N THR A 87 -7.52 10.62 -0.71
CA THR A 87 -6.74 9.47 -1.19
C THR A 87 -5.45 9.89 -1.89
N ILE A 88 -5.51 10.94 -2.73
CA ILE A 88 -4.35 11.46 -3.46
C ILE A 88 -3.35 12.05 -2.46
N LEU A 89 -3.86 12.82 -1.50
CA LEU A 89 -3.08 13.40 -0.41
C LEU A 89 -2.37 12.31 0.41
N ARG A 90 -3.08 11.26 0.84
CA ARG A 90 -2.49 10.15 1.60
C ARG A 90 -1.37 9.42 0.84
N VAL A 91 -1.56 9.21 -0.46
CA VAL A 91 -0.54 8.59 -1.32
C VAL A 91 0.71 9.49 -1.42
N PHE A 92 0.53 10.80 -1.45
CA PHE A 92 1.64 11.75 -1.45
C PHE A 92 2.35 11.79 -0.09
N LEU A 93 1.60 11.95 1.01
CA LEU A 93 2.16 12.02 2.36
C LEU A 93 2.95 10.76 2.72
N ARG A 94 2.48 9.57 2.33
CA ARG A 94 3.22 8.30 2.54
C ARG A 94 4.61 8.29 1.87
N LYS A 95 4.81 9.05 0.79
CA LYS A 95 6.12 9.13 0.12
C LYS A 95 7.11 10.02 0.88
N ILE A 96 6.61 11.08 1.52
CA ILE A 96 7.43 12.04 2.27
C ILE A 96 7.69 11.53 3.69
N GLN A 97 6.62 11.08 4.35
CA GLN A 97 6.66 10.50 5.67
C GLN A 97 7.04 9.01 5.54
N THR A 98 8.32 8.76 5.30
CA THR A 98 8.84 7.41 5.51
C THR A 98 8.78 7.13 7.00
N PRO A 99 8.08 6.08 7.47
CA PRO A 99 8.09 5.75 8.88
C PRO A 99 9.54 5.44 9.26
N LYS A 100 10.16 6.32 10.06
CA LYS A 100 11.33 5.93 10.83
C LYS A 100 10.82 4.86 11.75
N GLY A 101 11.05 3.59 11.39
CA GLY A 101 10.70 2.48 12.26
C GLY A 101 11.28 2.79 13.62
N GLU A 102 10.42 2.95 14.62
CA GLU A 102 10.87 3.13 15.99
C GLU A 102 11.84 2.01 16.28
N LYS A 103 13.00 2.37 16.84
CA LYS A 103 14.01 1.38 17.18
C LYS A 103 13.36 0.48 18.22
N ILE A 104 13.03 -0.75 17.84
CA ILE A 104 12.55 -1.76 18.77
C ILE A 104 13.70 -2.03 19.72
N ILE A 105 13.64 -1.45 20.92
CA ILE A 105 14.60 -1.73 21.98
C ILE A 105 14.10 -2.98 22.67
N ARG A 106 14.88 -4.07 22.57
CA ARG A 106 14.63 -5.29 23.33
C ARG A 106 15.04 -5.03 24.78
N TYR A 107 14.09 -5.20 25.70
CA TYR A 107 14.33 -5.11 27.14
C TYR A 107 14.28 -6.52 27.72
N GLU A 108 15.37 -6.96 28.35
CA GLU A 108 15.46 -8.23 29.06
C GLU A 108 15.63 -7.93 30.55
N THR A 109 14.69 -8.40 31.37
CA THR A 109 14.75 -8.28 32.83
C THR A 109 15.42 -9.50 33.45
N ALA A 110 16.16 -9.31 34.54
CA ALA A 110 16.74 -10.44 35.27
C ALA A 110 15.62 -11.30 35.89
N PRO A 111 15.84 -12.62 36.07
CA PRO A 111 14.89 -13.47 36.75
C PRO A 111 14.52 -12.91 38.13
N GLY A 112 13.23 -12.73 38.40
CA GLY A 112 12.71 -12.18 39.65
C GLY A 112 12.42 -10.67 39.65
N GLU A 113 12.88 -9.91 38.65
CA GLU A 113 12.52 -8.49 38.50
C GLU A 113 11.18 -8.28 37.79
N GLN A 114 10.75 -9.25 36.98
CA GLN A 114 9.47 -9.21 36.28
C GLN A 114 8.84 -10.61 36.20
N MET A 115 7.52 -10.68 36.40
CA MET A 115 6.71 -11.88 36.21
C MET A 115 5.52 -11.55 35.32
N GLN A 116 5.21 -12.44 34.37
CA GLN A 116 3.97 -12.37 33.61
C GLN A 116 2.93 -13.28 34.23
N VAL A 117 1.73 -12.74 34.36
CA VAL A 117 0.57 -13.44 34.89
C VAL A 117 -0.53 -13.34 33.84
N ASP A 118 -0.92 -14.50 33.31
CA ASP A 118 -2.04 -14.59 32.40
C ASP A 118 -3.27 -15.09 33.15
N TRP A 119 -4.39 -14.45 32.85
CA TRP A 119 -5.70 -14.81 33.37
C TRP A 119 -6.50 -15.46 32.25
N TRP A 120 -7.02 -16.65 32.49
CA TRP A 120 -7.97 -17.27 31.59
C TRP A 120 -9.25 -17.63 32.33
N GLU A 121 -10.38 -17.38 31.67
CA GLU A 121 -11.70 -17.69 32.21
C GLU A 121 -12.22 -18.98 31.58
N VAL A 122 -12.54 -19.97 32.41
CA VAL A 122 -13.17 -21.20 31.97
C VAL A 122 -14.65 -21.16 32.33
N ARG A 123 -15.48 -21.04 31.31
CA ARG A 123 -16.94 -21.15 31.46
C ARG A 123 -17.34 -22.61 31.56
N LYS A 124 -17.91 -23.03 32.70
CA LYS A 124 -18.42 -24.39 32.91
C LYS A 124 -19.95 -24.44 32.81
N GLY A 125 -20.52 -24.07 31.67
CA GLY A 125 -21.96 -24.26 31.43
C GLY A 125 -22.88 -23.63 32.50
N GLN A 126 -23.58 -24.46 33.28
CA GLN A 126 -24.46 -24.02 34.38
C GLN A 126 -23.72 -23.76 35.71
N ASP A 127 -22.46 -24.20 35.83
CA ASP A 127 -21.62 -23.94 37.00
C ASP A 127 -20.96 -22.55 36.92
N PRO A 128 -20.62 -21.93 38.06
CA PRO A 128 -19.94 -20.64 38.08
C PRO A 128 -18.59 -20.69 37.33
N THR A 129 -18.36 -19.68 36.50
CA THR A 129 -17.11 -19.48 35.75
C THR A 129 -15.91 -19.46 36.69
N VAL A 130 -14.89 -20.27 36.38
CA VAL A 130 -13.65 -20.32 37.15
C VAL A 130 -12.60 -19.46 36.44
N ARG A 131 -11.97 -18.55 37.19
CA ARG A 131 -10.79 -17.81 36.73
C ARG A 131 -9.55 -18.55 37.17
N ILE A 132 -8.69 -18.88 36.23
CA ILE A 132 -7.43 -19.54 36.50
C ILE A 132 -6.31 -18.56 36.20
N CYS A 133 -5.41 -18.43 37.16
CA CYS A 133 -4.21 -17.62 37.08
C CYS A 133 -3.04 -18.56 36.80
N SER A 134 -2.31 -18.34 35.70
CA SER A 134 -1.08 -19.06 35.41
C SER A 134 0.09 -18.10 35.44
N HIS A 135 1.12 -18.44 36.21
CA HIS A 135 2.40 -17.74 36.24
C HIS A 135 3.45 -18.62 35.53
N SER A 136 3.93 -18.19 34.37
CA SER A 136 5.13 -18.77 33.77
C SER A 136 6.32 -17.89 34.10
N GLY A 137 7.36 -18.47 34.72
CA GLY A 137 8.64 -17.79 34.82
C GLY A 137 9.16 -17.50 33.40
N ILE A 138 9.53 -16.25 33.14
CA ILE A 138 10.06 -15.84 31.83
C ILE A 138 11.42 -16.51 31.68
N GLN A 139 11.51 -17.56 30.85
CA GLN A 139 12.80 -18.10 30.45
C GLN A 139 13.44 -17.13 29.44
N PRO A 140 14.79 -17.01 29.40
CA PRO A 140 15.48 -16.06 28.52
C PRO A 140 15.12 -16.21 27.03
N GLU A 141 14.70 -17.40 26.62
CA GLU A 141 14.41 -17.75 25.22
C GLU A 141 12.95 -17.46 24.81
N SER A 142 12.06 -17.13 25.76
CA SER A 142 10.61 -16.99 25.53
C SER A 142 10.09 -15.59 25.85
N VAL A 143 10.87 -14.53 25.56
CA VAL A 143 10.43 -13.15 25.82
C VAL A 143 9.36 -12.74 24.79
N PRO A 144 8.11 -12.48 25.19
CA PRO A 144 7.11 -11.94 24.27
C PRO A 144 7.45 -10.50 23.88
N ARG A 145 7.02 -10.11 22.68
CA ARG A 145 7.12 -8.73 22.17
C ARG A 145 6.23 -7.81 23.01
N ILE A 146 6.74 -7.34 24.15
CA ILE A 146 6.07 -6.30 24.93
C ILE A 146 6.42 -4.95 24.30
N TYR A 147 5.43 -4.33 23.66
CA TYR A 147 5.56 -2.96 23.19
C TYR A 147 5.25 -2.03 24.37
N GLN A 148 6.28 -1.42 24.96
CA GLN A 148 6.07 -0.27 25.83
C GLN A 148 5.79 0.95 24.95
N GLN A 149 4.53 1.39 24.93
CA GLN A 149 4.19 2.72 24.48
C GLN A 149 4.68 3.70 25.56
N TYR A 150 5.64 4.55 25.22
CA TYR A 150 6.01 5.69 26.06
C TYR A 150 5.10 6.87 25.70
N GLU A 151 4.51 7.50 26.72
CA GLU A 151 3.78 8.77 26.63
C GLU A 151 4.71 9.93 26.25
#